data_AF-A0AAD8PTX5-F1
#
_entry.id   AF-A0AAD8PTX5-F1
#
_cell.length_a   1.000
_cell.length_b   1.000
_cell.length_c   1.000
_cell.angle_alpha   90.00
_cell.angle_beta   90.00
_cell.angle_gamma   90.00
#
_symmetry.space_group_name_H-M   'P 1'
#
loop_
_entity.id
_entity.type
_entity.pdbx_description
1 polymer ?
#
loop_
_entity_poly.entity_id
_entity_poly.type
_entity_poly.pdbx_seq_one_letter_code
_entity_poly.pdbx_strand_id
1 'polypeptide(L)'
;MRRVPDAEAQSRRREDLPEGKAAADDDWSFAREVTAHFGNLSPAMRGTFRNPEPGTSRKANPADGDHALGHKVEDLHDEVARANFRVVVIVPTEVDETDLSDPEDPRRWLYRFVGASADARPTDGAERSNGWEKIELWP
;
A
#
# COMPACT_ATOMS: atom_id res chain seq x y z
N MET A 1 -3.07 -5.52 17.85
CA MET A 1 -3.61 -4.55 16.86
C MET A 1 -5.08 -4.33 17.15
N ARG A 2 -5.49 -3.09 17.44
CA ARG A 2 -6.91 -2.74 17.57
C ARG A 2 -7.58 -2.96 16.21
N ARG A 3 -8.68 -3.71 16.17
CA ARG A 3 -9.46 -3.88 14.94
C ARG A 3 -10.11 -2.53 14.64
N VAL A 4 -9.81 -1.93 13.49
CA VAL A 4 -10.51 -0.74 13.01
C VAL A 4 -11.96 -1.16 12.75
N PRO A 5 -12.96 -0.57 13.42
CA PRO A 5 -14.36 -0.85 13.15
C PRO A 5 -14.70 -0.50 11.69
N ASP A 6 -15.63 -1.22 11.06
CA ASP A 6 -16.06 -0.95 9.67
C ASP A 6 -16.57 0.49 9.47
N ALA A 7 -16.97 1.17 10.55
CA ALA A 7 -17.34 2.58 10.57
C ALA A 7 -16.14 3.55 10.51
N GLU A 8 -14.97 3.19 11.05
CA GLU A 8 -13.69 3.94 10.87
C GLU A 8 -12.98 3.52 9.58
N ALA A 9 -13.20 2.28 9.14
CA ALA A 9 -12.86 1.81 7.79
C ALA A 9 -13.91 2.26 6.75
N GLN A 10 -14.66 3.34 7.03
CA GLN A 10 -15.42 4.04 6.00
C GLN A 10 -14.41 4.67 5.04
N SER A 11 -14.04 3.83 4.06
CA SER A 11 -13.62 4.13 2.70
C SER A 11 -13.49 5.62 2.44
N ARG A 12 -12.25 6.07 2.16
CA ARG A 12 -12.04 7.33 1.45
C ARG A 12 -13.00 7.37 0.27
N ARG A 13 -14.07 8.14 0.38
CA ARG A 13 -15.08 8.28 -0.65
C ARG A 13 -14.51 9.14 -1.75
N ARG A 14 -15.14 9.10 -2.93
CA ARG A 14 -14.82 10.05 -4.01
C ARG A 14 -14.97 11.51 -3.54
N GLU A 15 -15.80 11.74 -2.53
CA GLU A 15 -16.01 13.01 -1.84
C GLU A 15 -14.82 13.44 -0.97
N ASP A 16 -13.93 12.52 -0.58
CA ASP A 16 -12.70 12.83 0.15
C ASP A 16 -11.54 13.26 -0.77
N LEU A 17 -11.81 13.39 -2.08
CA LEU A 17 -10.86 13.99 -3.01
C LEU A 17 -10.74 15.50 -2.69
N PRO A 18 -9.51 16.04 -2.56
CA PRO A 18 -9.33 17.47 -2.33
C PRO A 18 -9.92 18.29 -3.48
N GLU A 19 -10.46 19.47 -3.15
CA GLU A 19 -11.06 20.39 -4.12
C GLU A 19 -10.10 20.64 -5.31
N GLY A 20 -10.63 20.52 -6.53
CA GLY A 20 -9.85 20.66 -7.76
C GLY A 20 -9.23 19.36 -8.30
N LYS A 21 -9.33 18.23 -7.58
CA LYS A 21 -9.01 16.90 -8.13
C LYS A 21 -10.28 16.14 -8.50
N ALA A 22 -10.58 16.09 -9.80
CA ALA A 22 -11.59 15.17 -10.32
C ALA A 22 -11.12 13.71 -10.18
N ALA A 23 -12.06 12.76 -10.13
CA ALA A 23 -11.74 11.37 -10.41
C ALA A 23 -11.08 11.32 -11.80
N ALA A 24 -9.90 10.70 -11.89
CA ALA A 24 -9.07 10.74 -13.08
C ALA A 24 -9.81 10.25 -14.33
N ASP A 25 -9.36 10.80 -15.47
CA ASP A 25 -9.69 10.49 -16.87
C ASP A 25 -10.11 9.03 -17.16
N ASP A 26 -10.92 8.83 -18.21
CA ASP A 26 -11.35 7.51 -18.72
C ASP A 26 -10.17 6.55 -19.07
N ASP A 27 -8.92 7.00 -19.04
CA ASP A 27 -7.71 6.22 -19.36
C ASP A 27 -7.08 5.49 -18.15
N TRP A 28 -7.50 5.79 -16.90
CA TRP A 28 -6.94 5.12 -15.71
C TRP A 28 -7.72 3.85 -15.34
N SER A 29 -7.00 2.74 -15.14
CA SER A 29 -7.56 1.53 -14.55
C SER A 29 -6.55 0.80 -13.68
N PHE A 30 -7.02 0.16 -12.61
CA PHE A 30 -6.15 -0.63 -11.73
C PHE A 30 -5.44 -1.77 -12.50
N ALA A 31 -6.11 -2.37 -13.49
CA ALA A 31 -5.53 -3.42 -14.33
C ALA A 31 -4.34 -2.90 -15.17
N ARG A 32 -4.42 -1.66 -15.66
CA ARG A 32 -3.31 -0.99 -16.35
C ARG A 32 -2.13 -0.79 -15.40
N GLU A 33 -2.37 -0.31 -14.18
CA GLU A 33 -1.32 -0.13 -13.17
C GLU A 33 -0.64 -1.46 -12.79
N VAL A 34 -1.40 -2.53 -12.58
CA VAL A 34 -0.86 -3.88 -12.31
C VAL A 34 0.06 -4.36 -13.44
N THR A 35 -0.27 -4.01 -14.69
CA THR A 35 0.57 -4.37 -15.85
C THR A 35 1.83 -3.50 -15.90
N ALA A 36 1.70 -2.20 -15.69
CA ALA A 36 2.84 -1.27 -15.65
C ALA A 36 3.84 -1.64 -14.53
N HIS A 37 3.35 -1.93 -13.33
CA HIS A 37 4.21 -2.35 -12.21
C HIS A 37 4.98 -3.65 -12.50
N PHE A 38 4.35 -4.63 -13.15
CA PHE A 38 5.03 -5.86 -13.56
C PHE A 38 6.10 -5.59 -14.63
N GLY A 39 5.80 -4.71 -15.59
CA GLY A 39 6.76 -4.31 -16.63
C GLY A 39 7.98 -3.56 -16.10
N ASN A 40 7.83 -2.81 -15.01
CA ASN A 40 8.92 -2.09 -14.35
C ASN A 40 9.91 -2.99 -13.58
N LEU A 41 9.59 -4.28 -13.40
CA LEU A 41 10.50 -5.23 -12.77
C LEU A 41 11.58 -5.70 -13.75
N SER A 42 12.76 -6.06 -13.23
CA SER A 42 13.76 -6.74 -14.07
C SER A 42 13.28 -8.15 -14.47
N PRO A 43 13.80 -8.75 -15.55
CA PRO A 43 13.40 -10.10 -15.95
C PRO A 43 13.60 -11.16 -14.86
N ALA A 44 14.67 -11.01 -14.07
CA ALA A 44 14.93 -11.88 -12.92
C ALA A 44 13.91 -11.69 -11.80
N MET A 45 13.51 -10.44 -11.51
CA MET A 45 12.45 -10.16 -10.53
C MET A 45 11.09 -10.69 -10.99
N ARG A 46 10.73 -10.53 -12.28
CA ARG A 46 9.52 -11.15 -12.84
C ARG A 46 9.56 -12.67 -12.71
N GLY A 47 10.72 -13.29 -12.93
CA GLY A 47 10.91 -14.73 -12.77
C GLY A 47 10.64 -15.25 -11.36
N THR A 48 10.76 -14.41 -10.31
CA THR A 48 10.44 -14.84 -8.94
C THR A 48 8.97 -15.21 -8.73
N PHE A 49 8.06 -14.70 -9.57
CA PHE A 49 6.63 -15.10 -9.53
C PHE A 49 6.37 -16.48 -10.13
N ARG A 50 7.40 -17.11 -10.71
CA ARG A 50 7.41 -18.52 -11.14
C ARG A 50 8.16 -19.42 -10.15
N ASN A 51 8.55 -18.91 -8.99
CA ASN A 51 9.16 -19.76 -7.97
C ASN A 51 8.15 -20.79 -7.45
N PRO A 52 8.63 -21.86 -6.80
CA PRO A 52 7.78 -22.74 -6.00
C PRO A 52 6.95 -21.95 -4.98
N GLU A 53 5.79 -22.49 -4.61
CA GLU A 53 4.88 -21.87 -3.64
C GLU A 53 5.62 -21.52 -2.33
N PRO A 54 5.57 -20.25 -1.89
CA PRO A 54 6.22 -19.82 -0.66
C PRO A 54 5.78 -20.65 0.55
N GLY A 55 6.73 -21.04 1.40
CA GLY A 55 6.47 -21.86 2.59
C GLY A 55 6.47 -23.37 2.32
N THR A 56 6.54 -23.81 1.06
CA THR A 56 6.66 -25.23 0.72
C THR A 56 8.01 -25.81 1.14
N SER A 57 8.00 -27.06 1.61
CA SER A 57 9.22 -27.79 1.98
C SER A 57 10.17 -27.91 0.79
N ARG A 58 11.47 -27.63 1.00
CA ARG A 58 12.51 -27.83 -0.04
C ARG A 58 12.64 -29.29 -0.49
N LYS A 59 12.23 -30.25 0.35
CA LYS A 59 12.21 -31.67 -0.02
C LYS A 59 11.09 -32.02 -1.00
N ALA A 60 10.09 -31.14 -1.17
CA ALA A 60 8.92 -31.40 -2.00
C ALA A 60 9.24 -31.41 -3.51
N ASN A 61 10.50 -31.15 -3.90
CA ASN A 61 11.03 -31.16 -5.27
C ASN A 61 9.94 -30.75 -6.30
N PRO A 62 9.55 -29.46 -6.32
CA PRO A 62 8.40 -28.99 -7.08
C PRO A 62 8.48 -29.54 -8.51
N ALA A 63 7.43 -30.27 -8.87
CA ALA A 63 7.53 -31.36 -9.84
C ALA A 63 7.68 -30.89 -11.30
N ASP A 64 7.39 -29.62 -11.58
CA ASP A 64 7.27 -29.11 -12.94
C ASP A 64 8.22 -27.93 -13.19
N GLY A 65 8.87 -27.92 -14.35
CA GLY A 65 9.85 -26.90 -14.75
C GLY A 65 9.31 -25.47 -14.76
N ASP A 66 7.99 -25.30 -14.73
CA ASP A 66 7.32 -24.02 -14.63
C ASP A 66 7.44 -23.37 -13.25
N HIS A 67 7.69 -24.16 -12.21
CA HIS A 67 7.83 -23.74 -10.82
C HIS A 67 9.24 -24.02 -10.29
N ALA A 68 10.22 -23.30 -10.83
CA ALA A 68 11.63 -23.46 -10.47
C ALA A 68 12.26 -22.11 -10.08
N LEU A 69 13.39 -22.19 -9.37
CA LEU A 69 14.16 -21.00 -9.01
C LEU A 69 15.01 -20.54 -10.19
N GLY A 70 15.27 -19.23 -10.26
CA GLY A 70 16.24 -18.65 -11.20
C GLY A 70 15.69 -18.40 -12.61
N HIS A 71 14.38 -18.53 -12.80
CA HIS A 71 13.71 -18.11 -14.04
C HIS A 71 14.00 -16.65 -14.37
N LYS A 72 14.10 -16.34 -15.67
CA LYS A 72 14.06 -14.97 -16.19
C LYS A 72 12.87 -14.86 -17.12
N VAL A 73 11.98 -13.93 -16.83
CA VAL A 73 10.76 -13.70 -17.60
C VAL A 73 10.90 -12.40 -18.37
N GLU A 74 11.04 -12.49 -19.69
CA GLU A 74 11.08 -11.32 -20.57
C GLU A 74 9.69 -10.91 -21.05
N ASP A 75 8.75 -11.87 -21.10
CA ASP A 75 7.38 -11.63 -21.53
C ASP A 75 6.54 -10.92 -20.44
N LEU A 76 5.88 -9.83 -20.82
CA LEU A 76 4.96 -9.09 -19.95
C LEU A 76 3.66 -9.84 -19.66
N HIS A 77 3.34 -10.84 -20.49
CA HIS A 77 2.10 -11.62 -20.42
C HIS A 77 2.33 -13.09 -20.01
N ASP A 78 3.51 -13.43 -19.45
CA ASP A 78 3.80 -14.77 -18.95
C ASP A 78 2.72 -15.25 -17.97
N GLU A 79 1.98 -16.29 -18.36
CA GLU A 79 0.76 -16.73 -17.69
C GLU A 79 1.01 -17.11 -16.22
N VAL A 80 2.09 -17.84 -15.95
CA VAL A 80 2.43 -18.32 -14.59
C VAL A 80 2.83 -17.15 -13.70
N ALA A 81 3.72 -16.27 -14.17
CA ALA A 81 4.16 -15.11 -13.42
C ALA A 81 2.99 -14.15 -13.13
N ARG A 82 2.12 -13.92 -14.13
CA ARG A 82 0.96 -13.02 -14.01
C ARG A 82 -0.12 -13.59 -13.10
N ALA A 83 -0.31 -14.90 -13.08
CA ALA A 83 -1.23 -15.56 -12.14
C ALA A 83 -0.82 -15.33 -10.68
N ASN A 84 0.48 -15.13 -10.40
CA ASN A 84 1.02 -14.96 -9.05
C ASN A 84 1.39 -13.51 -8.69
N PHE A 85 1.55 -12.61 -9.67
CA PHE A 85 1.87 -11.21 -9.43
C PHE A 85 0.68 -10.43 -8.84
N ARG A 86 0.92 -9.63 -7.80
CA ARG A 86 -0.08 -8.76 -7.18
C ARG A 86 0.50 -7.38 -6.89
N VAL A 87 -0.31 -6.35 -7.05
CA VAL A 87 -0.06 -5.01 -6.51
C VAL A 87 -0.99 -4.81 -5.32
N VAL A 88 -0.42 -4.46 -4.17
CA VAL A 88 -1.17 -4.22 -2.94
C VAL A 88 -1.02 -2.75 -2.56
N VAL A 89 -2.14 -2.08 -2.32
CA VAL A 89 -2.18 -0.69 -1.87
C VAL A 89 -2.52 -0.68 -0.38
N ILE A 90 -1.68 -0.02 0.41
CA ILE A 90 -1.97 0.27 1.81
C ILE A 90 -2.56 1.67 1.88
N VAL A 91 -3.80 1.78 2.33
CA VAL A 91 -4.46 3.07 2.57
C VAL A 91 -4.42 3.33 4.08
N PRO A 92 -3.49 4.15 4.57
CA PRO A 92 -3.37 4.37 6.01
C PRO A 92 -4.56 5.18 6.52
N THR A 93 -5.08 4.74 7.67
CA THR A 93 -6.01 5.52 8.51
C THR A 93 -5.30 6.15 9.70
N GLU A 94 -4.09 5.67 10.02
CA GLU A 94 -3.22 6.20 11.07
C GLU A 94 -1.76 6.13 10.59
N VAL A 95 -0.96 7.14 10.92
CA VAL A 95 0.49 7.18 10.72
C VAL A 95 1.14 7.70 12.00
N ASP A 96 2.09 6.96 12.55
CA ASP A 96 2.89 7.37 13.72
C ASP A 96 4.29 7.74 13.22
N GLU A 97 4.58 9.03 13.21
CA GLU A 97 5.86 9.60 12.79
C GLU A 97 6.73 9.82 14.03
N THR A 98 7.91 9.24 14.04
CA THR A 98 8.89 9.43 15.12
C THR A 98 10.17 9.99 14.53
N ASP A 99 10.62 11.13 15.05
CA ASP A 99 11.91 11.74 14.74
C ASP A 99 12.81 11.63 15.98
N LEU A 100 13.84 10.79 15.85
CA LEU A 100 14.86 10.55 16.87
C LEU A 100 16.22 11.13 16.45
N SER A 101 16.24 12.03 15.47
CA SER A 101 17.48 12.63 14.97
C SER A 101 18.17 13.53 16.00
N ASP A 102 17.40 14.18 16.88
CA ASP A 102 17.90 14.86 18.09
C ASP A 102 17.63 13.99 19.34
N PRO A 103 18.66 13.46 20.00
CA PRO A 103 18.49 12.63 21.19
C PRO A 103 18.04 13.42 22.44
N GLU A 104 18.20 14.74 22.47
CA GLU A 104 17.79 15.59 23.60
C GLU A 104 16.35 16.10 23.43
N ASP A 105 15.82 16.15 22.21
CA ASP A 105 14.43 16.51 21.88
C ASP A 105 13.80 15.55 20.86
N PRO A 106 13.62 14.26 21.21
CA PRO A 106 12.89 13.32 20.36
C PRO A 106 11.44 13.75 20.16
N ARG A 107 10.97 13.69 18.92
CA ARG A 107 9.63 14.17 18.53
C ARG A 107 8.77 13.04 18.02
N ARG A 108 7.47 13.09 18.32
CA ARG A 108 6.49 12.13 17.84
C ARG A 108 5.20 12.82 17.41
N TRP A 109 4.71 12.48 16.23
CA TRP A 109 3.43 12.97 15.72
C TRP A 109 2.53 11.81 15.31
N LEU A 110 1.28 11.86 15.78
CA LEU A 110 0.25 10.92 15.38
C LEU A 110 -0.70 11.58 14.38
N TYR A 111 -0.82 10.98 13.21
CA TYR A 111 -1.77 11.37 12.18
C TYR A 111 -2.93 10.38 12.17
N ARG A 112 -4.17 10.85 12.22
CA ARG A 112 -5.38 10.02 12.06
C ARG A 112 -6.29 10.58 10.98
N PHE A 113 -6.75 9.71 10.09
CA PHE A 113 -7.72 10.09 9.07
C PHE A 113 -9.10 10.13 9.72
N VAL A 114 -9.73 11.31 9.70
CA VAL A 114 -11.03 11.59 10.33
C VAL A 114 -12.10 11.97 9.29
N GLY A 115 -11.83 11.77 8.00
CA GLY A 115 -12.71 12.09 6.88
C GLY A 115 -12.53 13.54 6.38
N ALA A 116 -12.78 13.78 5.09
CA ALA A 116 -12.63 15.11 4.48
C ALA A 116 -13.78 16.06 4.80
N SER A 117 -14.94 15.53 5.22
CA SER A 117 -16.09 16.36 5.62
C SER A 117 -15.76 17.20 6.86
N ALA A 118 -15.90 18.52 6.73
CA ALA A 118 -15.33 19.55 7.61
C ALA A 118 -16.10 19.80 8.92
N ASP A 119 -17.04 18.92 9.30
CA ASP A 119 -18.06 19.30 10.29
C ASP A 119 -17.67 18.99 11.75
N ALA A 120 -16.59 18.22 11.98
CA ALA A 120 -16.14 17.87 13.34
C ALA A 120 -14.99 18.78 13.82
N ARG A 121 -15.10 19.31 15.04
CA ARG A 121 -14.01 20.04 15.69
C ARG A 121 -12.81 19.10 15.91
N PRO A 122 -11.57 19.56 15.61
CA PRO A 122 -10.38 18.78 15.89
C PRO A 122 -10.25 18.42 17.37
N THR A 123 -9.55 17.33 17.66
CA THR A 123 -9.08 17.03 19.01
C THR A 123 -8.23 18.19 19.56
N ASP A 124 -8.31 18.48 20.86
CA ASP A 124 -7.50 19.56 21.48
C ASP A 124 -6.00 19.33 21.24
N GLY A 125 -5.33 20.36 20.72
CA GLY A 125 -3.91 20.31 20.35
C GLY A 125 -3.63 19.67 18.99
N ALA A 126 -4.65 19.22 18.25
CA ALA A 126 -4.49 18.66 16.91
C ALA A 126 -4.68 19.72 15.81
N GLU A 127 -3.82 19.66 14.79
CA GLU A 127 -3.94 20.40 13.55
C GLU A 127 -4.71 19.57 12.52
N ARG A 128 -5.66 20.17 11.80
CA ARG A 128 -6.45 19.48 10.75
C ARG A 128 -6.05 19.93 9.35
N SER A 129 -5.79 18.97 8.47
CA SER A 129 -5.47 19.23 7.06
C SER A 129 -5.89 18.05 6.18
N ASN A 130 -6.63 18.32 5.10
CA ASN A 130 -7.03 17.32 4.09
C ASN A 130 -7.65 16.03 4.68
N GLY A 131 -8.52 16.18 5.68
CA GLY A 131 -9.19 15.06 6.35
C GLY A 131 -8.33 14.28 7.36
N TRP A 132 -7.12 14.76 7.64
CA TRP A 132 -6.24 14.23 8.68
C TRP A 132 -6.18 15.16 9.88
N GLU A 133 -6.17 14.60 11.07
CA GLU A 133 -5.74 15.26 12.31
C GLU A 133 -4.31 14.84 12.64
N LYS A 134 -3.46 15.83 12.93
CA LYS A 134 -2.07 15.66 13.37
C LYS A 134 -1.94 16.19 14.79
N ILE A 135 -1.44 15.39 15.72
CA ILE A 135 -1.14 15.82 17.10
C ILE A 135 0.28 15.43 17.49
N GLU A 136 0.97 16.33 18.19
CA GLU A 136 2.27 16.01 18.79
C GLU A 136 2.08 15.31 20.14
N LEU A 137 2.83 14.24 20.36
CA LEU A 137 2.80 13.43 21.56
C LEU A 137 4.21 13.32 22.15
N TRP A 138 4.28 13.04 23.45
CA TRP A 138 5.53 12.58 24.03
C TRP A 138 5.95 11.25 23.37
N PRO A 139 7.26 11.05 23.12
CA PRO A 139 7.80 9.81 22.54
C PRO A 139 7.31 8.54 23.25
#